data_AF-A0A9E2X295-F1
#
_entry.id   AF-A0A9E2X295-F1
#
_cell.length_a   1.000
_cell.length_b   1.000
_cell.length_c   1.000
_cell.angle_alpha   90.00
_cell.angle_beta   90.00
_cell.angle_gamma   90.00
#
_symmetry.space_group_name_H-M   'P 1'
#
loop_
_entity.id
_entity.type
_entity.pdbx_description
1 polymer ?
#
loop_
_entity_poly.entity_id
_entity_poly.type
_entity_poly.pdbx_seq_one_letter_code
_entity_poly.pdbx_strand_id
1 'polypeptide(L)' 'MRRTSRYIIYFVIGIAIYYGVEADKNPDALKEVHNIAPIAILVIFAALMVVRYIRTKRGE' A
#
# COMPACT_ATOMS: atom_id res chain seq x y z
N MET A 1 -0.80 16.38 -10.69
CA MET A 1 -1.05 16.63 -9.25
C MET A 1 0.00 17.59 -8.69
N ARG A 2 -0.42 18.70 -8.07
CA ARG A 2 0.48 19.61 -7.33
C ARG A 2 1.19 18.82 -6.22
N ARG A 3 2.45 19.17 -5.90
CA ARG A 3 3.29 18.43 -4.91
C ARG A 3 2.55 18.21 -3.58
N THR A 4 1.78 19.20 -3.14
CA THR A 4 0.96 19.16 -1.93
C THR A 4 -0.04 18.00 -1.90
N SER A 5 -0.74 17.74 -3.02
CA SER A 5 -1.73 16.67 -3.09
C SER A 5 -1.11 15.29 -2.88
N ARG A 6 0.13 15.08 -3.32
CA ARG A 6 0.86 13.83 -3.06
C ARG A 6 1.16 13.64 -1.58
N TYR A 7 1.64 14.68 -0.90
CA TYR A 7 1.92 14.62 0.53
C TYR A 7 0.65 14.38 1.37
N ILE A 8 -0.46 15.00 0.99
CA ILE A 8 -1.76 14.77 1.64
C ILE A 8 -2.16 13.29 1.50
N ILE A 9 -2.02 12.71 0.31
CA ILE A 9 -2.36 11.29 0.11
C ILE A 9 -1.45 10.38 0.93
N TYR A 10 -0.14 10.63 0.95
CA TYR A 10 0.78 9.85 1.78
C TYR A 10 0.46 9.96 3.26
N PHE A 11 0.08 11.15 3.72
CA PHE A 11 -0.35 11.37 5.09
C PHE A 11 -1.63 10.59 5.43
N VAL A 12 -2.63 10.62 4.55
CA VAL A 12 -3.88 9.87 4.74
C VAL A 12 -3.63 8.36 4.76
N ILE A 13 -2.76 7.84 3.88
CA ILE A 13 -2.36 6.42 3.89
C ILE A 13 -1.67 6.07 5.20
N GLY A 14 -0.76 6.92 5.68
CA GLY A 14 -0.08 6.72 6.97
C GLY A 14 -1.06 6.65 8.15
N ILE A 15 -2.03 7.55 8.20
CA ILE A 15 -3.12 7.54 9.20
C ILE A 15 -3.92 6.23 9.11
N ALA A 16 -4.32 5.83 7.90
CA ALA A 16 -5.11 4.62 7.71
C ALA A 16 -4.36 3.37 8.20
N ILE A 17 -3.05 3.28 7.92
CA ILE A 17 -2.21 2.20 8.44
C ILE A 17 -2.11 2.26 9.97
N TYR A 18 -1.84 3.44 10.54
CA TYR A 18 -1.68 3.63 11.98
C TYR A 18 -2.91 3.17 12.77
N TYR A 19 -4.10 3.61 12.37
CA TYR A 19 -5.35 3.18 13.00
C TYR A 19 -5.73 1.75 12.66
N GLY A 20 -5.46 1.30 11.43
CA GLY A 20 -5.79 -0.05 10.99
C GLY A 20 -5.04 -1.14 11.75
N VAL A 21 -3.87 -0.85 12.29
CA VAL A 21 -3.06 -1.79 13.08
C VAL A 21 -3.09 -1.51 14.59
N GLU A 22 -3.98 -0.62 15.04
CA GLU A 22 -4.11 -0.21 16.44
C GLU A 22 -2.75 0.14 17.07
N ALA A 23 -1.94 0.91 16.33
CA ALA A 23 -0.59 1.29 16.74
C ALA A 23 -0.57 2.14 18.03
N ASP A 24 -1.72 2.71 18.41
CA ASP A 24 -1.93 3.39 19.68
C ASP A 24 -1.86 2.43 20.89
N LYS A 25 -2.30 1.17 20.70
CA LYS A 25 -2.29 0.14 21.74
C LYS A 25 -1.10 -0.80 21.66
N ASN A 26 -0.58 -1.03 20.45
CA ASN A 26 0.58 -1.88 20.22
C ASN A 26 1.58 -1.21 19.26
N PRO A 27 2.56 -0.43 19.78
CA PRO A 27 3.52 0.28 18.93
C PRO A 27 4.42 -0.66 18.12
N ASP A 28 4.60 -1.91 18.56
CA ASP A 28 5.40 -2.91 17.84
C ASP A 28 4.71 -3.41 16.56
N ALA A 29 3.37 -3.34 16.50
CA ALA A 29 2.61 -3.68 15.30
C ALA A 29 2.99 -2.80 14.10
N LEU A 30 3.33 -1.52 14.35
CA LEU A 30 3.79 -0.61 13.29
C LEU A 30 5.13 -1.08 12.69
N LYS A 31 6.00 -1.66 13.52
CA LYS A 31 7.29 -2.18 13.09
C LYS A 31 7.13 -3.45 12.26
N GLU A 32 6.21 -4.33 12.64
CA GLU A 32 5.87 -5.51 11.84
C GLU A 32 5.29 -5.15 10.48
N VAL A 33 4.37 -4.17 10.44
CA VAL A 33 3.83 -3.64 9.18
C VAL A 33 4.93 -3.09 8.30
N HIS A 34 5.87 -2.33 8.87
CA HIS A 34 7.01 -1.80 8.11
C HIS A 34 7.87 -2.90 7.51
N ASN A 35 8.09 -4.00 8.24
CA ASN A 35 8.87 -5.14 7.77
C ASN A 35 8.14 -5.91 6.65
N ILE A 36 6.82 -5.99 6.70
CA ILE A 36 5.99 -6.72 5.72
C ILE A 36 5.68 -5.86 4.49
N ALA A 37 5.64 -4.52 4.63
CA ALA A 37 5.27 -3.60 3.57
C ALA A 37 6.04 -3.79 2.24
N PRO A 38 7.37 -4.01 2.21
CA PRO A 38 8.09 -4.28 0.97
C PRO A 38 7.57 -5.52 0.23
N ILE A 39 7.28 -6.59 0.98
CA ILE A 39 6.73 -7.84 0.43
C ILE A 39 5.31 -7.61 -0.09
N ALA A 40 4.48 -6.91 0.69
CA ALA A 40 3.12 -6.57 0.29
C ALA A 40 3.09 -5.75 -1.02
N ILE A 41 4.01 -4.78 -1.17
CA ILE A 41 4.16 -3.99 -2.40
C ILE A 41 4.54 -4.88 -3.58
N LEU A 42 5.48 -5.81 -3.41
CA LEU A 42 5.88 -6.75 -4.45
C LEU A 42 4.70 -7.66 -4.89
N VAL A 43 3.92 -8.15 -3.93
CA VAL A 43 2.73 -8.98 -4.21
C VAL A 43 1.68 -8.19 -4.99
N ILE A 44 1.39 -6.95 -4.58
CA ILE A 44 0.46 -6.06 -5.29
C ILE A 44 0.95 -5.81 -6.71
N PHE A 45 2.25 -5.55 -6.89
CA PHE A 45 2.84 -5.34 -8.21
C PHE A 45 2.71 -6.57 -9.10
N ALA A 46 3.01 -7.76 -8.57
CA ALA A 46 2.84 -9.02 -9.30
C ALA A 46 1.36 -9.24 -9.70
N ALA A 47 0.41 -8.99 -8.79
CA ALA A 47 -1.01 -9.07 -9.09
C ALA A 47 -1.43 -8.09 -10.19
N LEU A 48 -0.94 -6.84 -10.16
CA LEU A 48 -1.19 -5.86 -11.22
C LEU A 48 -0.63 -6.32 -12.57
N MET A 49 0.54 -6.96 -12.59
CA MET A 49 1.12 -7.53 -13.81
C MET A 49 0.28 -8.68 -14.36
N VAL A 50 -0.22 -9.57 -13.49
CA VAL A 50 -1.14 -10.65 -13.88
C VAL A 50 -2.43 -10.07 -14.44
N VAL A 51 -3.04 -9.11 -13.76
CA VAL A 51 -4.26 -8.42 -14.23
C VAL A 51 -4.00 -7.77 -15.59
N ARG A 52 -2.89 -7.04 -15.74
CA ARG A 52 -2.48 -6.44 -17.01
C ARG A 52 -2.36 -7.49 -18.11
N TYR A 53 -1.67 -8.59 -17.84
CA TYR A 53 -1.51 -9.69 -18.79
C TYR A 53 -2.87 -10.24 -19.24
N ILE A 54 -3.80 -10.47 -18.30
CA ILE A 54 -5.15 -10.95 -18.60
C ILE A 54 -5.92 -9.96 -19.47
N ARG A 55 -5.86 -8.64 -19.18
CA ARG A 55 -6.54 -7.60 -19.97
C ARG A 55 -5.99 -7.52 -21.39
N THR A 56 -4.66 -7.50 -21.52
CA THR A 56 -4.00 -7.50 -22.85
C THR A 56 -4.35 -8.76 -23.65
N LYS A 57 -4.44 -9.94 -23.01
CA LYS A 57 -4.90 -11.19 -23.66
C LYS A 57 -6.37 -11.15 -24.07
N ARG A 58 -7.20 -10.39 -23.35
CA ARG A 58 -8.63 -10.18 -23.65
C ARG A 58 -8.88 -9.11 -24.72
N GLY A 59 -7.84 -8.41 -25.19
CA GLY A 59 -7.96 -7.40 -26.24
C GLY A 59 -8.54 -6.06 -25.76
N GLU A 60 -8.51 -5.79 -24.44
CA GLU A 60 -8.68 -4.45 -23.88
C GLU A 60 -7.37 -3.65 -23.90
#